data_AF-A0A951C6A1-F1
#
_entry.id   AF-A0A951C6A1-F1
#
_cell.length_a   1.000
_cell.length_b   1.000
_cell.length_c   1.000
_cell.angle_alpha   90.00
_cell.angle_beta   90.00
_cell.angle_gamma   90.00
#
_symmetry.space_group_name_H-M   'P 1'
#
loop_
_entity.id
_entity.type
_entity.pdbx_description
1 polymer ?
#
loop_
_entity_poly.entity_id
_entity_poly.type
_entity_poly.pdbx_seq_one_letter_code
_entity_poly.pdbx_strand_id
1 'polypeptide(L)'
;MRRFIITGTPGAGKTAIVRQLELEGFSVVEEAATDVIAAAQAQGIDELWRDPSFIDAIARLQRARQIRASHQPDAVQFHDRSVVCTAALAVYLGYPFSPFLASELERIQKEAIFQNRVFFIRNLGFITPTE
;
A
#
# COMPACT_ATOMS: atom_id res chain seq x y z
N MET A 1 18.98 1.63 5.20
CA MET A 1 17.90 0.70 4.85
C MET A 1 17.42 0.97 3.43
N ARG A 2 17.29 -0.08 2.61
CA ARG A 2 16.75 0.00 1.23
C ARG A 2 15.28 -0.40 1.25
N ARG A 3 14.38 0.46 0.78
CA ARG A 3 12.94 0.20 0.75
C ARG A 3 12.45 -0.01 -0.67
N PHE A 4 11.81 -1.15 -0.93
CA PHE A 4 11.26 -1.50 -2.23
C PHE A 4 9.74 -1.54 -2.16
N ILE A 5 9.08 -1.08 -3.23
CA ILE A 5 7.63 -1.21 -3.40
C ILE A 5 7.37 -2.49 -4.17
N ILE A 6 6.44 -3.31 -3.67
CA ILE A 6 5.82 -4.41 -4.39
C ILE A 6 4.40 -3.94 -4.76
N THR A 7 4.06 -3.98 -6.04
CA THR A 7 2.73 -3.58 -6.51
C THR A 7 2.26 -4.45 -7.66
N GLY A 8 1.01 -4.30 -8.06
CA GLY A 8 0.32 -5.16 -9.02
C GLY A 8 -1.17 -5.24 -8.73
N THR A 9 -1.93 -5.79 -9.67
CA THR A 9 -3.40 -5.87 -9.54
C THR A 9 -3.81 -6.73 -8.35
N PRO A 10 -5.03 -6.55 -7.80
CA PRO A 10 -5.66 -7.57 -6.95
C PRO A 10 -5.59 -8.95 -7.62
N GLY A 11 -5.43 -10.02 -6.83
CA GLY A 11 -5.33 -11.39 -7.34
C GLY A 11 -4.00 -11.79 -7.99
N ALA A 12 -3.03 -10.88 -8.17
CA ALA A 12 -1.73 -11.20 -8.81
C ALA A 12 -0.77 -12.06 -7.94
N GLY A 13 -1.19 -12.54 -6.77
CA GLY A 13 -0.35 -13.34 -5.88
C GLY A 13 0.64 -12.55 -5.01
N LYS A 14 0.51 -11.21 -4.93
CA LYS A 14 1.40 -10.35 -4.12
C LYS A 14 1.49 -10.80 -2.66
N THR A 15 0.34 -11.12 -2.05
CA THR A 15 0.27 -11.57 -0.65
C THR A 15 1.12 -12.82 -0.40
N ALA A 16 1.17 -13.77 -1.34
CA ALA A 16 2.00 -14.95 -1.20
C ALA A 16 3.50 -14.61 -1.22
N ILE A 17 3.91 -13.71 -2.13
CA ILE A 17 5.29 -13.21 -2.22
C ILE A 17 5.68 -12.47 -0.95
N VAL A 18 4.82 -11.58 -0.47
CA VAL A 18 5.05 -10.77 0.73
C VAL A 18 5.22 -11.66 1.96
N ARG A 19 4.33 -12.64 2.16
CA ARG A 19 4.45 -13.61 3.26
C ARG A 19 5.72 -14.44 3.18
N GLN A 20 6.12 -14.85 1.98
CA GLN A 20 7.37 -15.59 1.81
C GLN A 20 8.60 -14.73 2.20
N LEU A 21 8.59 -13.44 1.86
CA LEU A 21 9.66 -12.51 2.27
C LEU A 21 9.71 -12.35 3.80
N GLU A 22 8.57 -12.29 4.48
CA GLU A 22 8.53 -12.27 5.95
C GLU A 22 9.11 -13.55 6.56
N LEU A 23 8.76 -14.72 6.01
CA LEU A 23 9.30 -16.01 6.44
C LEU A 23 10.82 -16.12 6.23
N GLU A 24 11.34 -15.44 5.21
CA GLU A 24 12.78 -15.31 4.96
C GLU A 24 13.47 -14.25 5.84
N GLY A 25 12.71 -13.59 6.73
CA GLY A 25 13.22 -12.65 7.71
C GLY A 25 13.33 -11.20 7.22
N PHE A 26 12.71 -10.86 6.09
CA PHE A 26 12.66 -9.47 5.61
C PHE A 26 11.55 -8.68 6.32
N SER A 27 11.83 -7.40 6.60
CA SER A 27 10.82 -6.45 7.06
C SER A 27 9.80 -6.16 5.96
N VAL A 28 8.52 -6.27 6.31
CA VAL A 28 7.40 -5.99 5.42
C VAL A 28 6.48 -4.94 6.04
N VAL A 29 6.01 -4.04 5.19
CA VAL A 29 4.92 -3.11 5.49
C VAL A 29 3.71 -3.50 4.65
N GLU A 30 2.69 -4.05 5.31
CA GLU A 30 1.46 -4.54 4.67
C GLU A 30 0.57 -3.42 4.10
N GLU A 31 -0.21 -3.77 3.07
CA GLU A 31 -1.15 -2.88 2.38
C GLU A 31 -2.24 -2.35 3.34
N ALA A 32 -2.35 -1.02 3.46
CA ALA A 32 -3.34 -0.37 4.31
C ALA A 32 -4.78 -0.45 3.77
N ALA A 33 -4.98 -0.54 2.45
CA ALA A 33 -6.31 -0.45 1.85
C ALA A 33 -7.23 -1.59 2.31
N THR A 34 -6.71 -2.82 2.38
CA THR A 34 -7.46 -3.99 2.86
C THR A 34 -7.98 -3.78 4.28
N ASP A 35 -7.15 -3.24 5.18
CA ASP A 35 -7.54 -3.04 6.57
C ASP A 35 -8.50 -1.86 6.76
N VAL A 36 -8.35 -0.80 5.96
CA VAL A 36 -9.31 0.31 5.95
C VAL A 36 -10.69 -0.19 5.49
N ILE A 37 -10.75 -1.01 4.44
CA ILE A 37 -12.00 -1.61 3.95
C ILE A 37 -12.60 -2.53 5.02
N ALA A 38 -11.81 -3.44 5.58
CA ALA A 38 -12.29 -4.38 6.59
C ALA A 38 -12.83 -3.66 7.84
N ALA A 39 -12.14 -2.61 8.31
CA ALA A 39 -12.59 -1.80 9.44
C ALA A 39 -13.92 -1.07 9.15
N ALA A 40 -14.12 -0.57 7.93
CA ALA A 40 -15.34 0.10 7.52
C ALA A 40 -16.53 -0.87 7.41
N GLN A 41 -16.29 -2.05 6.82
CA GLN A 41 -17.29 -3.10 6.71
C GLN A 41 -17.74 -3.62 8.08
N ALA A 42 -16.80 -3.75 9.03
CA ALA A 42 -17.14 -4.09 10.42
C ALA A 42 -18.03 -3.04 11.11
N GLN A 43 -18.08 -1.81 10.58
CA GLN A 43 -18.96 -0.72 11.03
C GLN A 43 -20.24 -0.59 10.19
N GLY A 44 -20.47 -1.49 9.24
CA GLY A 44 -21.65 -1.47 8.35
C GLY A 44 -21.54 -0.50 7.17
N ILE A 45 -20.32 -0.07 6.81
CA ILE A 45 -20.07 0.79 5.65
C ILE A 45 -19.55 -0.08 4.50
N ASP A 46 -20.45 -0.45 3.58
CA ASP A 46 -20.14 -1.40 2.51
C ASP A 46 -19.29 -0.79 1.38
N GLU A 47 -19.52 0.49 1.04
CA GLU A 47 -18.92 1.14 -0.13
C GLU A 47 -18.10 2.38 0.24
N LEU A 48 -17.18 2.24 1.20
CA LEU A 48 -16.35 3.35 1.68
C LEU A 48 -15.57 4.04 0.55
N TRP A 49 -15.23 3.33 -0.53
CA TRP A 49 -14.56 3.88 -1.71
C TRP A 49 -15.37 4.91 -2.50
N ARG A 50 -16.64 5.14 -2.15
CA ARG A 50 -17.45 6.24 -2.71
C ARG A 50 -17.22 7.59 -2.02
N ASP A 51 -16.55 7.59 -0.87
CA ASP A 51 -16.16 8.80 -0.16
C ASP A 51 -14.67 9.11 -0.43
N PRO A 52 -14.31 10.32 -0.90
CA PRO A 52 -12.92 10.76 -1.03
C PRO A 52 -12.08 10.59 0.25
N SER A 53 -12.70 10.64 1.43
CA SER A 53 -12.02 10.43 2.73
C SER A 53 -11.33 9.07 2.83
N PHE A 54 -11.79 8.08 2.05
CA PHE A 54 -11.18 6.76 1.92
C PHE A 54 -9.71 6.82 1.52
N ILE A 55 -9.37 7.69 0.56
CA ILE A 55 -8.00 7.86 0.06
C ILE A 55 -7.07 8.34 1.19
N ASP A 56 -7.53 9.29 1.99
CA ASP A 56 -6.77 9.83 3.12
C ASP A 56 -6.63 8.82 4.25
N ALA A 57 -7.66 8.03 4.52
CA ALA A 57 -7.59 6.96 5.50
C ALA A 57 -6.49 5.94 5.16
N ILE A 58 -6.44 5.52 3.88
CA ILE A 58 -5.38 4.62 3.38
C ILE A 58 -4.01 5.28 3.52
N ALA A 59 -3.86 6.50 3.01
CA ALA A 59 -2.56 7.18 3.01
C ALA A 59 -2.01 7.40 4.44
N ARG A 60 -2.89 7.76 5.39
CA ARG A 60 -2.52 7.95 6.81
C ARG A 60 -2.09 6.64 7.46
N LEU A 61 -2.85 5.57 7.26
CA LEU A 61 -2.51 4.26 7.82
C LEU A 61 -1.20 3.73 7.20
N GLN A 62 -1.03 3.85 5.88
CA GLN A 62 0.21 3.44 5.20
C GLN A 62 1.42 4.22 5.73
N ARG A 63 1.30 5.55 5.91
CA ARG A 63 2.34 6.38 6.53
C ARG A 63 2.68 5.91 7.94
N ALA A 64 1.66 5.67 8.77
CA ALA A 64 1.87 5.22 10.15
C ALA A 64 2.64 3.90 10.21
N ARG A 65 2.28 2.93 9.36
CA ARG A 65 2.99 1.65 9.25
C ARG A 65 4.43 1.83 8.77
N GLN A 66 4.64 2.66 7.76
CA GLN A 66 5.97 2.98 7.23
C GLN A 66 6.89 3.58 8.31
N ILE A 67 6.38 4.52 9.11
CA ILE A 67 7.13 5.14 10.22
C ILE A 67 7.42 4.10 11.29
N ARG A 68 6.43 3.30 11.71
CA ARG A 68 6.64 2.24 12.72
C ARG A 68 7.72 1.25 12.29
N ALA A 69 7.69 0.81 11.03
CA ALA A 69 8.66 -0.12 10.49
C ALA A 69 10.05 0.50 10.24
N SER A 70 10.17 1.84 10.25
CA SER A 70 11.46 2.53 10.09
C SER A 70 12.39 2.41 11.31
N HIS A 71 11.84 2.00 12.46
CA HIS A 71 12.59 1.75 13.68
C HIS A 71 13.18 0.34 13.75
N GLN A 72 12.93 -0.50 12.73
CA GLN A 72 13.49 -1.85 12.67
C GLN A 72 14.92 -1.80 12.10
N PRO A 73 15.85 -2.65 12.60
CA PRO A 73 17.27 -2.61 12.22
C PRO A 73 17.55 -3.17 10.81
N ASP A 74 16.52 -3.46 10.00
CA ASP A 74 16.66 -4.20 8.76
C ASP A 74 17.36 -3.42 7.64
N ALA A 75 18.26 -4.11 6.93
CA ALA A 75 18.96 -3.53 5.80
C ALA A 75 18.04 -3.35 4.57
N VAL A 76 17.00 -4.19 4.45
CA VAL A 76 16.04 -4.23 3.34
C VAL A 76 14.62 -4.34 3.89
N GLN A 77 13.71 -3.56 3.32
CA GLN A 77 12.30 -3.53 3.68
C GLN A 77 11.45 -3.53 2.41
N PHE A 78 10.39 -4.33 2.41
CA PHE A 78 9.43 -4.40 1.31
C PHE A 78 8.11 -3.77 1.76
N HIS A 79 7.47 -3.05 0.85
CA HIS A 79 6.16 -2.46 1.10
C HIS A 79 5.17 -3.09 0.13
N ASP A 80 4.18 -3.80 0.66
CA ASP A 80 3.01 -4.22 -0.13
C ASP A 80 2.18 -2.97 -0.41
N ARG A 81 2.39 -2.43 -1.61
CA ARG A 81 1.94 -1.10 -2.05
C ARG A 81 2.53 0.06 -1.24
N SER A 82 2.23 1.27 -1.70
CA SER A 82 2.69 2.51 -1.07
C SER A 82 1.71 3.65 -1.34
N VAL A 83 2.02 4.85 -0.84
CA VAL A 83 1.24 6.06 -1.15
C VAL A 83 1.18 6.36 -2.66
N VAL A 84 2.14 5.89 -3.46
CA VAL A 84 2.06 5.97 -4.93
C VAL A 84 0.89 5.13 -5.46
N CYS A 85 0.66 3.95 -4.88
CA CYS A 85 -0.49 3.12 -5.22
C CYS A 85 -1.80 3.74 -4.74
N THR A 86 -1.80 4.41 -3.58
CA THR A 86 -2.96 5.18 -3.09
C THR A 86 -3.29 6.34 -4.03
N ALA A 87 -2.28 7.05 -4.55
CA ALA A 87 -2.47 8.09 -5.54
C ALA A 87 -3.03 7.54 -6.87
N ALA A 88 -2.52 6.39 -7.33
CA ALA A 88 -3.07 5.71 -8.51
C ALA A 88 -4.53 5.30 -8.29
N LEU A 89 -4.90 4.85 -7.09
CA LEU A 89 -6.28 4.55 -6.72
C LEU A 89 -7.17 5.80 -6.75
N ALA A 90 -6.69 6.93 -6.23
CA ALA A 90 -7.43 8.20 -6.29
C ALA A 90 -7.72 8.63 -7.74
N VAL A 91 -6.71 8.53 -8.63
CA VAL A 91 -6.89 8.79 -10.07
C VAL A 91 -7.95 7.85 -10.67
N TYR A 92 -7.86 6.55 -10.37
CA TYR A 92 -8.79 5.55 -10.88
C TYR A 92 -10.25 5.82 -10.43
N LEU A 93 -10.45 6.24 -9.18
CA LEU A 93 -11.77 6.57 -8.63
C LEU A 93 -12.26 7.97 -9.04
N GLY A 94 -11.44 8.76 -9.74
CA GLY A 94 -11.79 10.12 -10.17
C GLY A 94 -11.75 11.16 -9.04
N TYR A 95 -11.02 10.89 -7.96
CA TYR A 95 -10.89 11.81 -6.84
C TYR A 95 -9.70 12.77 -7.00
N PRO A 96 -9.87 14.06 -6.60
CA PRO A 96 -8.75 14.98 -6.52
C PRO A 96 -7.79 14.53 -5.43
N PHE A 97 -6.53 14.93 -5.55
CA PHE A 97 -5.56 14.70 -4.48
C PHE A 97 -5.86 15.65 -3.33
N SER A 98 -6.05 15.10 -2.14
CA SER A 98 -6.14 15.90 -0.92
C SER A 98 -4.80 16.58 -0.64
N PRO A 99 -4.79 17.66 0.18
CA PRO A 99 -3.55 18.25 0.67
C PRO A 99 -2.67 17.23 1.39
N PHE A 100 -3.26 16.28 2.12
CA PHE A 100 -2.51 15.24 2.81
C PHE A 100 -1.82 14.30 1.82
N LEU A 101 -2.55 13.75 0.85
CA LEU A 101 -1.99 12.85 -0.15
C LEU A 101 -0.87 13.53 -0.96
N ALA A 102 -1.09 14.78 -1.38
CA ALA A 102 -0.08 15.56 -2.09
C ALA A 102 1.19 15.75 -1.25
N SER A 103 1.04 16.17 0.02
CA SER A 103 2.17 16.34 0.93
C SER A 103 2.93 15.02 1.19
N GLU A 104 2.23 13.88 1.24
CA GLU A 104 2.89 12.59 1.40
C GLU A 104 3.66 12.17 0.15
N LEU A 105 3.14 12.44 -1.04
CA LEU A 105 3.87 12.20 -2.28
C LEU A 105 5.15 13.05 -2.35
N GLU A 106 5.06 14.33 -2.00
CA GLU A 106 6.22 15.21 -1.90
C GLU A 106 7.23 14.72 -0.87
N ARG A 107 6.76 14.27 0.30
CA ARG A 107 7.60 13.75 1.37
C ARG A 107 8.40 12.53 0.91
N ILE A 108 7.74 11.53 0.30
CA ILE A 108 8.43 10.31 -0.13
C ILE A 108 9.48 10.59 -1.20
N GLN A 109 9.27 11.62 -2.02
CA GLN A 109 10.21 12.05 -3.05
C GLN A 109 11.39 12.82 -2.44
N LYS A 110 11.12 13.83 -1.61
CA LYS A 110 12.13 14.68 -0.97
C LYS A 110 13.06 13.88 -0.07
N GLU A 111 12.50 12.94 0.69
CA GLU A 111 13.27 12.08 1.60
C GLU A 111 13.85 10.84 0.91
N ALA A 112 13.63 10.66 -0.39
CA ALA A 112 14.08 9.49 -1.18
C ALA A 112 13.79 8.16 -0.46
N ILE A 113 12.55 8.01 0.03
CA ILE A 113 12.18 6.93 0.96
C ILE A 113 12.33 5.56 0.31
N PHE A 114 11.92 5.45 -0.95
CA PHE A 114 11.93 4.23 -1.74
C PHE A 114 13.06 4.24 -2.76
N GLN A 115 13.49 3.04 -3.13
CA GLN A 115 14.39 2.85 -4.27
C GLN A 115 13.67 3.18 -5.58
N ASN A 116 14.41 3.64 -6.59
CA ASN A 116 13.88 3.91 -7.93
C ASN A 116 13.43 2.63 -8.69
N ARG A 117 13.70 1.45 -8.12
CA ARG A 117 13.24 0.16 -8.64
C ARG A 117 12.01 -0.29 -7.87
N VAL A 118 10.95 -0.61 -8.60
CA VAL A 118 9.68 -1.12 -8.09
C VAL A 118 9.45 -2.52 -8.65
N PHE A 119 8.99 -3.44 -7.82
CA PHE A 119 8.60 -4.78 -8.25
C PHE A 119 7.12 -4.75 -8.65
N PHE A 120 6.86 -4.90 -9.95
CA PHE A 120 5.50 -5.02 -10.49
C PHE A 120 5.17 -6.49 -10.74
N ILE A 121 4.24 -7.03 -9.96
CA ILE A 121 3.79 -8.41 -10.09
C ILE A 121 2.73 -8.48 -11.18
N ARG A 122 3.09 -9.18 -12.26
CA ARG A 122 2.21 -9.38 -13.41
C ARG A 122 1.01 -10.23 -13.01
N ASN A 123 -0.18 -9.83 -13.48
CA ASN A 123 -1.38 -10.64 -13.33
C ASN A 123 -1.19 -12.01 -14.01
N LEU A 124 -1.57 -13.09 -13.32
CA LEU A 124 -1.46 -14.48 -13.79
C LEU A 124 -2.48 -14.84 -14.90
N GLY A 125 -3.38 -13.91 -15.25
CA GLY A 125 -4.33 -14.08 -16.34
C GLY A 125 -5.67 -14.68 -15.93
N PHE A 126 -5.88 -14.92 -14.64
CA PHE A 126 -7.16 -15.35 -14.07
C PHE A 126 -7.35 -14.70 -12.70
N ILE A 127 -8.58 -14.29 -12.40
CA ILE A 127 -9.02 -13.86 -11.07
C ILE A 127 -10.13 -14.82 -10.68
N THR A 128 -9.86 -15.74 -9.77
CA THR A 128 -10.89 -16.59 -9.18
C THR A 128 -11.28 -15.95 -7.84
N PRO A 129 -12.57 -15.69 -7.58
CA PRO A 129 -13.01 -15.37 -6.23
C PRO A 129 -12.57 -16.50 -5.30
N THR A 130 -11.90 -16.17 -4.20
CA THR A 130 -11.78 -17.10 -3.07
C THR A 130 -13.15 -17.15 -2.39
N GLU A 131 -13.74 -18.35 -2.33
CA GLU A 131 -14.92 -18.66 -1.51
C GLU A 131 -14.64 -18.49 -0.01
#